data_AF-A0A2H0AU41-F1
#
_entry.id   AF-A0A2H0AU41-F1
#
_cell.length_a   1.000
_cell.length_b   1.000
_cell.length_c   1.000
_cell.angle_alpha   90.00
_cell.angle_beta   90.00
_cell.angle_gamma   90.00
#
_symmetry.space_group_name_H-M   'P 1'
#
loop_
_entity.id
_entity.type
_entity.pdbx_description
1 polymer ?
#
loop_
_entity_poly.entity_id
_entity_poly.type
_entity_poly.pdbx_seq_one_letter_code
_entity_poly.pdbx_strand_id
1 'polypeptide(L)'
;MGLRRKARVTALQILYELDCTEHGAKEALARLATEKALPQEALSFSEELIQGVLQNKFKLDDIIKRFAPAFPIEQMSVIDRNILRLAIFEILFDKNTPIKVAINEAVELAKAFGSDSSPRLI
;
A
#
# COMPACT_ATOMS: atom_id res chain seq x y z
N MET A 1 7.77 -7.52 -14.72
CA MET A 1 7.36 -6.65 -13.59
C MET A 1 8.58 -6.42 -12.70
N GLY A 2 8.97 -5.17 -12.42
CA GLY A 2 10.16 -4.90 -11.60
C GLY A 2 9.98 -5.33 -10.13
N LEU A 3 11.08 -5.59 -9.44
CA LEU A 3 11.07 -6.07 -8.04
C LEU A 3 10.34 -5.10 -7.09
N ARG A 4 10.55 -3.79 -7.25
CA ARG A 4 9.85 -2.75 -6.49
C ARG A 4 8.33 -2.78 -6.70
N ARG A 5 7.87 -2.97 -7.94
CA ARG A 5 6.43 -3.09 -8.23
C ARG A 5 5.84 -4.38 -7.68
N LYS A 6 6.57 -5.50 -7.76
CA LYS A 6 6.16 -6.77 -7.12
C LYS A 6 5.99 -6.59 -5.60
N ALA A 7 6.93 -5.90 -4.97
CA ALA A 7 6.87 -5.59 -3.54
C ALA A 7 5.68 -4.70 -3.16
N ARG A 8 5.39 -3.63 -3.92
CA ARG A 8 4.21 -2.79 -3.67
C ARG A 8 2.90 -3.56 -3.79
N VAL A 9 2.79 -4.45 -4.78
CA VAL A 9 1.62 -5.34 -4.91
C VAL A 9 1.51 -6.27 -3.70
N THR A 10 2.62 -6.88 -3.27
CA THR A 10 2.63 -7.71 -2.06
C THR A 10 2.21 -6.91 -0.83
N ALA A 11 2.76 -5.72 -0.63
CA ALA A 11 2.40 -4.84 0.48
C ALA A 11 0.91 -4.49 0.47
N LEU A 12 0.34 -4.14 -0.68
CA LEU A 12 -1.08 -3.86 -0.83
C LEU A 12 -1.95 -5.08 -0.44
N GLN A 13 -1.57 -6.28 -0.90
CA GLN A 13 -2.30 -7.50 -0.58
C GLN A 13 -2.28 -7.83 0.92
N ILE A 14 -1.11 -7.69 1.56
CA ILE A 14 -0.99 -7.91 3.00
C ILE A 14 -1.79 -6.86 3.78
N LEU A 15 -1.66 -5.58 3.45
CA LEU A 15 -2.42 -4.52 4.15
C LEU A 15 -3.93 -4.68 3.97
N TYR A 16 -4.39 -5.14 2.79
CA TYR A 16 -5.79 -5.49 2.58
C TYR A 16 -6.23 -6.66 3.47
N GLU A 17 -5.42 -7.72 3.56
CA GLU A 17 -5.72 -8.87 4.44
C GLU A 17 -5.85 -8.42 5.90
N LEU A 18 -4.90 -7.62 6.39
CA LEU A 18 -4.90 -7.11 7.76
C LEU A 18 -6.08 -6.17 8.07
N ASP A 19 -6.55 -5.40 7.09
CA ASP A 19 -7.73 -4.55 7.25
C ASP A 19 -9.04 -5.37 7.23
N CYS A 20 -9.02 -6.60 6.70
CA CYS A 20 -10.19 -7.47 6.54
C CYS A 20 -10.26 -8.62 7.56
N THR A 21 -9.16 -8.96 8.22
CA THR A 21 -9.04 -10.10 9.12
C THR A 21 -8.26 -9.75 10.39
N GLU A 22 -8.16 -10.68 11.33
CA GLU A 22 -7.35 -10.55 12.54
C GLU A 22 -5.94 -11.18 12.38
N HIS A 23 -5.49 -11.44 11.15
CA HIS A 23 -4.20 -12.08 10.92
C HIS A 23 -3.02 -11.19 11.32
N GLY A 24 -1.89 -11.81 11.68
CA GLY A 24 -0.64 -11.12 11.93
C GLY A 24 0.11 -10.77 10.64
N ALA A 25 0.62 -9.54 10.53
CA ALA A 25 1.37 -9.07 9.35
C ALA A 25 2.54 -9.99 8.96
N LYS A 26 3.29 -10.49 9.95
CA LYS A 26 4.44 -11.37 9.72
C LYS A 26 4.02 -12.73 9.13
N GLU A 27 2.95 -13.31 9.67
CA GLU A 27 2.44 -14.61 9.24
C GLU A 27 1.86 -14.53 7.83
N ALA A 28 1.03 -13.52 7.57
CA ALA A 28 0.45 -13.27 6.25
C ALA A 28 1.55 -13.05 5.19
N LEU A 29 2.58 -12.26 5.51
CA LEU A 29 3.68 -12.03 4.60
C LEU A 29 4.53 -13.28 4.37
N ALA A 30 4.88 -14.04 5.42
CA ALA A 30 5.66 -15.27 5.28
C ALA A 30 4.94 -16.30 4.40
N ARG A 31 3.62 -16.43 4.58
CA ARG A 31 2.76 -17.28 3.75
C ARG A 31 2.81 -16.86 2.29
N LEU A 32 2.51 -15.58 2.01
CA LEU A 32 2.47 -15.06 0.65
C LEU A 32 3.85 -15.08 -0.04
N ALA A 33 4.92 -14.80 0.71
CA ALA A 33 6.30 -14.86 0.24
C ALA A 33 6.69 -16.26 -0.21
N THR A 34 6.25 -17.28 0.53
CA THR A 34 6.46 -18.69 0.19
C THR A 34 5.63 -19.08 -1.04
N GLU A 35 4.32 -18.80 -1.03
CA GLU A 35 3.40 -19.13 -2.13
C GLU A 35 3.86 -18.54 -3.47
N LYS A 36 4.41 -17.32 -3.47
CA LYS A 36 4.79 -16.58 -4.68
C LYS A 36 6.28 -16.59 -4.99
N ALA A 37 7.07 -17.38 -4.26
CA ALA A 37 8.53 -17.42 -4.34
C ALA A 37 9.14 -16.01 -4.47
N LEU A 38 8.86 -15.15 -3.49
CA LEU A 38 9.31 -13.75 -3.53
C LEU A 38 10.84 -13.68 -3.46
N PRO A 39 11.50 -12.96 -4.39
CA PRO A 39 12.91 -12.65 -4.25
C PRO A 39 13.17 -11.85 -2.97
N GLN A 40 14.32 -12.08 -2.32
CA GLN A 40 14.66 -11.46 -1.04
C GLN A 40 14.56 -9.93 -1.07
N GLU A 41 14.99 -9.29 -2.17
CA GLU A 41 14.89 -7.83 -2.32
C GLU A 41 13.43 -7.34 -2.33
N ALA A 42 12.55 -8.06 -3.03
CA ALA A 42 11.12 -7.73 -3.05
C ALA A 42 10.46 -7.99 -1.68
N LEU A 43 10.89 -9.05 -0.99
CA LEU A 43 10.42 -9.34 0.38
C LEU A 43 10.80 -8.22 1.34
N SER A 44 12.09 -7.85 1.38
CA SER A 44 12.59 -6.79 2.26
C SER A 44 11.93 -5.44 2.01
N PHE A 45 11.70 -5.07 0.75
CA PHE A 45 10.97 -3.82 0.46
C PHE A 45 9.47 -3.93 0.81
N SER A 46 8.85 -5.11 0.65
CA SER A 46 7.46 -5.31 1.11
C SER A 46 7.35 -5.15 2.62
N GLU A 47 8.29 -5.72 3.38
CA GLU A 47 8.35 -5.58 4.85
C GLU A 47 8.45 -4.13 5.28
N GLU A 48 9.34 -3.36 4.64
CA GLU A 48 9.51 -1.92 4.90
C GLU A 48 8.20 -1.15 4.70
N LEU A 49 7.53 -1.36 3.55
CA LEU A 49 6.26 -0.70 3.24
C LEU A 49 5.16 -1.07 4.25
N ILE A 50 5.00 -2.36 4.55
CA ILE A 50 3.97 -2.86 5.46
C ILE A 50 4.21 -2.29 6.87
N GLN A 51 5.42 -2.41 7.40
CA GLN A 51 5.75 -1.89 8.73
C GLN A 51 5.61 -0.38 8.80
N GLY A 52 6.09 0.33 7.77
CA GLY A 52 5.98 1.77 7.66
C GLY A 52 4.54 2.27 7.69
N VAL A 53 3.65 1.61 6.94
CA VAL A 53 2.21 1.92 6.95
C VAL A 53 1.59 1.62 8.31
N LEU A 54 1.85 0.44 8.89
CA LEU A 54 1.27 0.04 10.17
C LEU A 54 1.68 0.98 11.32
N GLN A 55 2.97 1.36 11.38
CA GLN A 55 3.49 2.28 12.40
C GLN A 55 2.95 3.71 12.27
N ASN A 56 2.65 4.14 11.04
CA ASN A 56 2.19 5.51 10.75
C ASN A 56 0.68 5.59 10.45
N LYS A 57 -0.07 4.49 10.63
CA LYS A 57 -1.45 4.34 10.14
C LYS A 57 -2.34 5.54 10.47
N PHE A 58 -2.38 5.96 11.75
CA PHE A 58 -3.23 7.08 12.17
C PHE A 58 -2.84 8.41 11.51
N LYS A 59 -1.54 8.65 11.33
CA LYS A 59 -1.03 9.86 10.67
C LYS A 59 -1.32 9.84 9.17
N LEU A 60 -1.16 8.69 8.52
CA LEU A 60 -1.52 8.51 7.11
C LEU A 60 -3.03 8.72 6.91
N ASP A 61 -3.85 8.13 7.78
CA ASP A 61 -5.31 8.28 7.75
C ASP A 61 -5.74 9.74 7.94
N ASP A 62 -5.09 10.50 8.83
CA ASP A 62 -5.34 11.94 9.02
C ASP A 62 -4.99 12.78 7.79
N ILE A 63 -3.86 12.47 7.15
CA ILE A 63 -3.46 13.11 5.89
C ILE A 63 -4.51 12.83 4.80
N ILE A 64 -4.96 11.59 4.66
CA ILE A 64 -6.02 11.22 3.71
C ILE A 64 -7.28 12.03 3.98
N LYS A 65 -7.75 12.09 5.24
CA LYS A 65 -8.95 12.87 5.63
C LYS A 65 -8.82 14.34 5.26
N ARG A 66 -7.63 14.92 5.45
CA ARG A 66 -7.38 16.33 5.16
C ARG A 66 -7.41 16.65 3.66
N PHE A 67 -6.85 15.78 2.82
CA PHE A 67 -6.69 16.05 1.39
C PHE A 67 -7.79 15.44 0.51
N ALA A 68 -8.57 14.48 1.03
CA ALA A 68 -9.71 13.89 0.36
C ALA A 68 -11.01 14.01 1.20
N PRO A 69 -11.44 15.22 1.60
CA PRO A 69 -12.61 15.40 2.48
C PRO A 69 -13.93 14.92 1.86
N ALA A 70 -14.01 14.88 0.52
CA ALA A 70 -15.15 14.33 -0.21
C ALA A 70 -15.24 12.79 -0.16
N PHE A 71 -14.19 12.12 0.32
CA PHE A 71 -14.10 10.67 0.43
C PHE A 71 -13.76 10.29 1.88
N PRO A 72 -14.76 10.19 2.77
CA PRO A 72 -14.51 9.76 4.15
C PRO A 72 -13.78 8.42 4.16
N ILE A 73 -12.72 8.30 4.96
CA ILE A 73 -11.83 7.13 4.94
C ILE A 73 -12.56 5.83 5.30
N GLU A 74 -13.62 5.95 6.09
CA GLU A 74 -14.51 4.86 6.50
C GLU A 74 -15.40 4.37 5.35
N GLN A 75 -15.62 5.20 4.32
CA GLN A 75 -16.41 4.90 3.12
C GLN A 75 -15.53 4.54 1.91
N MET A 76 -14.23 4.82 1.97
CA MET A 76 -13.27 4.38 0.96
C MET A 76 -13.20 2.85 0.90
N SER A 77 -13.02 2.31 -0.30
CA SER A 77 -12.69 0.89 -0.44
C SER A 77 -11.39 0.58 0.31
N VAL A 78 -11.29 -0.62 0.86
CA VAL A 78 -10.07 -1.07 1.57
C VAL A 78 -8.84 -0.99 0.65
N ILE A 79 -9.03 -1.22 -0.65
CA ILE A 79 -7.98 -1.11 -1.67
C ILE A 79 -7.51 0.34 -1.81
N ASP A 80 -8.42 1.29 -2.10
CA ASP A 80 -8.04 2.70 -2.32
C ASP A 80 -7.37 3.29 -1.08
N ARG A 81 -7.94 2.98 0.10
CA ARG A 81 -7.38 3.41 1.38
C ARG A 81 -5.94 2.93 1.57
N ASN A 82 -5.65 1.66 1.26
CA ASN A 82 -4.30 1.11 1.40
C ASN A 82 -3.34 1.59 0.30
N ILE A 83 -3.82 1.85 -0.92
CA ILE A 83 -3.01 2.50 -1.97
C ILE A 83 -2.60 3.91 -1.55
N LEU A 84 -3.53 4.72 -1.02
CA LEU A 84 -3.21 6.06 -0.51
C LEU A 84 -2.21 5.99 0.65
N ARG A 85 -2.41 5.08 1.61
CA ARG A 85 -1.47 4.89 2.72
C ARG A 85 -0.07 4.56 2.23
N LEU A 86 0.07 3.64 1.28
CA LEU A 86 1.36 3.28 0.67
C LEU A 86 1.99 4.48 -0.03
N ALA A 87 1.25 5.17 -0.89
CA ALA A 87 1.75 6.31 -1.65
C ALA A 87 2.22 7.44 -0.73
N ILE A 88 1.42 7.80 0.27
CA ILE A 88 1.74 8.84 1.25
C ILE A 88 2.93 8.41 2.11
N PHE A 89 2.99 7.14 2.52
CA PHE A 89 4.14 6.61 3.24
C PHE A 89 5.43 6.77 2.43
N GLU A 90 5.40 6.34 1.16
CA GLU A 90 6.56 6.44 0.28
C GLU A 90 6.98 7.90 0.05
N ILE A 91 6.02 8.81 -0.15
CA ILE A 91 6.32 10.22 -0.40
C ILE A 91 6.92 10.92 0.83
N LEU A 92 6.43 10.61 2.03
CA LEU A 92 6.78 11.35 3.25
C LEU A 92 7.88 10.70 4.09
N PHE A 93 8.08 9.40 3.96
CA PHE A 93 8.97 8.63 4.84
C PHE A 93 10.02 7.81 4.08
N ASP A 94 9.70 7.27 2.90
CA ASP A 94 10.70 6.58 2.06
C ASP A 94 11.50 7.59 1.23
N LYS A 95 12.72 7.89 1.66
CA LYS A 95 13.61 8.82 0.94
C LYS A 95 14.23 8.22 -0.33
N ASN A 96 14.02 6.92 -0.60
CA ASN A 96 14.67 6.23 -1.71
C ASN A 96 13.83 6.22 -2.99
N THR A 97 12.52 6.45 -2.88
CA THR A 97 11.62 6.46 -4.04
C THR A 97 11.34 7.89 -4.49
N PRO A 98 11.68 8.28 -5.74
CA PRO A 98 11.30 9.60 -6.25
C PRO A 98 9.79 9.80 -6.21
N ILE A 99 9.33 10.97 -5.75
CA ILE A 99 7.90 11.29 -5.57
C ILE A 99 7.07 10.95 -6.82
N LYS A 100 7.57 11.30 -8.01
CA LYS A 100 6.88 11.01 -9.28
C LYS A 100 6.69 9.50 -9.52
N VAL A 101 7.64 8.68 -9.09
CA VAL A 101 7.56 7.22 -9.21
C VAL A 101 6.53 6.67 -8.22
N ALA A 102 6.53 7.13 -6.97
CA ALA A 102 5.55 6.72 -5.97
C ALA A 102 4.11 7.03 -6.42
N ILE A 103 3.87 8.24 -6.93
CA ILE A 103 2.55 8.65 -7.47
C ILE A 103 2.17 7.76 -8.67
N ASN A 104 3.07 7.58 -9.64
CA ASN A 104 2.78 6.77 -10.82
C ASN A 104 2.44 5.32 -10.44
N GLU A 105 3.19 4.72 -9.53
CA GLU A 105 2.95 3.34 -9.07
C GLU A 105 1.64 3.23 -8.29
N ALA A 106 1.26 4.24 -7.51
CA ALA A 106 -0.03 4.27 -6.82
C ALA A 106 -1.21 4.27 -7.81
N VAL A 107 -1.16 5.13 -8.84
CA VAL A 107 -2.17 5.17 -9.92
C VAL A 107 -2.24 3.84 -10.67
N GLU A 108 -1.09 3.22 -10.90
CA GLU A 108 -1.01 1.91 -11.56
C GLU A 108 -1.58 0.76 -10.71
N LEU A 109 -1.43 0.81 -9.39
CA LEU A 109 -2.13 -0.11 -8.48
C LEU A 109 -3.63 0.15 -8.50
N ALA A 110 -4.06 1.41 -8.54
CA ALA A 110 -5.47 1.78 -8.58
C ALA A 110 -6.16 1.23 -9.83
N LYS A 111 -5.50 1.28 -10.98
CA LYS A 111 -5.99 0.68 -12.23
C LYS A 111 -6.07 -0.85 -12.17
N ALA A 112 -5.15 -1.48 -11.44
CA ALA A 112 -5.03 -2.93 -11.40
C ALA A 112 -5.96 -3.59 -10.36
N PHE A 113 -6.24 -2.91 -9.24
CA PHE A 113 -6.95 -3.49 -8.10
C PHE A 113 -8.19 -2.70 -7.67
N GLY A 114 -8.30 -1.43 -8.07
CA GLY A 114 -9.42 -0.56 -7.73
C GLY A 114 -10.58 -0.67 -8.71
N SER A 115 -11.52 0.28 -8.57
CA SER A 115 -12.63 0.47 -9.50
C SER A 115 -12.26 1.47 -10.61
N ASP A 116 -13.13 1.66 -11.60
CA ASP A 116 -12.90 2.61 -12.70
C ASP A 116 -12.70 4.07 -12.22
N SER A 117 -13.22 4.43 -11.04
CA SER A 117 -13.04 5.76 -10.44
C SER A 117 -11.77 5.87 -9.60
N SER A 118 -11.16 4.74 -9.19
CA SER A 118 -9.99 4.71 -8.30
C SER A 118 -8.78 5.50 -8.86
N PRO A 119 -8.36 5.36 -10.13
CA PRO A 119 -7.22 6.11 -10.67
C PRO A 119 -7.41 7.63 -10.69
N ARG A 120 -8.64 8.13 -10.59
CA ARG A 120 -8.94 9.56 -10.50
C ARG A 120 -8.87 10.07 -9.05
N LEU A 121 -9.21 9.20 -8.09
CA LEU A 121 -9.12 9.48 -6.66
C LEU A 121 -7.66 9.51 -6.18
N ILE A 122 -6.88 8.51 -6.62
CA ILE A 122 -5.45 8.34 -6.29
C ILE A 122 -4.61 9.37 -7.03
#